data_AF-A0A674C7X3-F1
#
_entry.id   AF-A0A674C7X3-F1
#
_cell.length_a   1.000
_cell.length_b   1.000
_cell.length_c   1.000
_cell.angle_alpha   90.00
_cell.angle_beta   90.00
_cell.angle_gamma   90.00
#
_symmetry.space_group_name_H-M   'P 1'
#
loop_
_entity.id
_entity.type
_entity.pdbx_description
1 polymer ?
#
loop_
_entity_poly.entity_id
_entity_poly.type
_entity_poly.pdbx_seq_one_letter_code
_entity_poly.pdbx_strand_id
1 'polypeptide(L)'
;MESSTDAVPQNMFTCHLCSLSTPFTYYGQKPPNTRAIVLLEECFVTKDPFSPDGERFLILGSNCSLCHITVCVGTGCSLFYSKRFCMQCVNKHLDQFPPHIQAELAKKKQPSKTDVS
;
A
#
# COMPACT_ATOMS: atom_id res chain seq x y z
N MET A 1 -14.83 -34.13 19.23
CA MET A 1 -14.58 -33.88 17.80
C MET A 1 -15.34 -32.60 17.49
N GLU A 2 -14.74 -31.48 17.10
CA GLU A 2 -13.51 -31.32 16.33
C GLU A 2 -13.06 -29.85 16.43
N SER A 3 -11.75 -29.69 16.65
CA SER A 3 -10.87 -28.63 16.16
C SER A 3 -11.12 -27.17 16.58
N SER A 4 -10.40 -26.81 17.65
CA SER A 4 -9.55 -25.63 17.76
C SER A 4 -9.36 -24.88 16.43
N THR A 5 -9.97 -23.70 16.28
CA THR A 5 -9.48 -22.71 15.33
C THR A 5 -8.12 -22.26 15.83
N ASP A 6 -7.06 -22.91 15.35
CA ASP A 6 -5.70 -22.41 15.45
C ASP A 6 -5.70 -20.97 14.92
N ALA A 7 -5.62 -20.02 15.83
CA ALA A 7 -5.41 -18.62 15.50
C ALA A 7 -4.01 -18.52 14.88
N VAL A 8 -3.94 -18.66 13.56
CA VAL A 8 -2.74 -18.39 12.78
C VAL A 8 -2.23 -17.01 13.23
N PRO A 9 -0.95 -16.85 13.62
CA PRO A 9 -0.41 -15.55 13.98
C PRO A 9 -0.69 -14.59 12.82
N GLN A 10 -1.63 -13.67 13.01
CA GLN A 10 -1.96 -12.70 11.98
C GLN A 10 -0.85 -11.65 11.99
N ASN A 11 0.09 -11.77 11.06
CA ASN A 11 1.04 -10.70 10.84
C ASN A 11 0.26 -9.42 10.51
N MET A 12 0.56 -8.35 11.24
CA MET A 12 -0.11 -7.06 11.08
C MET A 12 0.70 -6.14 10.18
N PHE A 13 0.02 -5.53 9.21
CA PHE A 13 0.53 -4.40 8.46
C PHE A 13 0.14 -3.14 9.22
N THR A 14 1.07 -2.21 9.41
CA THR A 14 0.78 -0.89 10.02
C THR A 14 1.46 0.22 9.23
N CYS A 15 0.66 1.12 8.67
CA CYS A 15 1.16 2.31 7.97
C CYS A 15 1.74 3.31 8.98
N HIS A 16 2.98 3.76 8.76
CA HIS A 16 3.64 4.72 9.64
C HIS A 16 3.02 6.13 9.59
N LEU A 17 2.32 6.50 8.50
CA LEU A 17 1.81 7.86 8.30
C LEU A 17 0.36 8.08 8.71
N CYS A 18 -0.52 7.09 8.50
CA CYS A 18 -1.94 7.19 8.86
C CYS A 18 -2.37 6.20 9.93
N SER A 19 -1.44 5.38 10.45
CA SER A 19 -1.71 4.35 11.45
C SER A 19 -2.72 3.28 11.03
N LEU A 20 -3.09 3.20 9.75
CA LEU A 20 -3.91 2.12 9.22
C LEU A 20 -3.24 0.79 9.55
N SER A 21 -3.94 -0.04 10.32
CA SER A 21 -3.46 -1.35 10.73
C SER A 21 -4.45 -2.44 10.35
N THR A 22 -3.97 -3.48 9.67
CA THR A 22 -4.81 -4.59 9.21
C THR A 22 -3.98 -5.86 9.04
N PRO A 23 -4.54 -7.05 9.26
CA PRO A 23 -3.86 -8.31 8.97
C PRO A 23 -3.43 -8.42 7.49
N PHE A 24 -2.26 -9.01 7.26
CA PHE A 24 -1.81 -9.40 5.93
C PHE A 24 -1.52 -10.90 5.88
N THR A 25 -1.61 -11.48 4.68
CA THR A 25 -1.43 -12.92 4.46
C THR A 25 -0.11 -13.24 3.76
N TYR A 26 0.50 -12.27 3.08
CA TYR A 26 1.78 -12.46 2.41
C TYR A 26 2.57 -11.14 2.28
N TYR A 27 3.90 -11.24 2.29
CA TYR A 27 4.81 -10.15 1.94
C TYR A 27 5.78 -10.61 0.84
N GLY A 28 5.88 -9.85 -0.24
CA GLY A 28 6.82 -10.11 -1.32
C GLY A 28 6.29 -9.74 -2.71
N GLN A 29 7.03 -10.11 -3.74
CA GLN A 29 6.70 -9.79 -5.14
C GLN A 29 5.80 -10.83 -5.83
N LYS A 30 5.69 -12.06 -5.29
CA LYS A 30 4.98 -13.16 -5.94
C LYS A 30 3.87 -13.69 -5.04
N PRO A 31 2.70 -13.00 -4.99
CA PRO A 31 1.58 -13.45 -4.20
C PRO A 31 1.20 -14.91 -4.55
N PRO A 32 1.00 -15.77 -3.54
CA PRO A 32 0.60 -17.15 -3.77
C PRO A 32 -0.75 -17.22 -4.49
N ASN A 33 -1.00 -18.32 -5.22
CA ASN A 33 -2.25 -18.61 -5.93
C ASN A 33 -2.63 -17.68 -7.08
N THR A 34 -1.71 -16.84 -7.54
CA THR A 34 -1.92 -16.00 -8.73
C THR A 34 -1.27 -16.65 -9.94
N ARG A 35 -2.05 -16.96 -10.99
CA ARG A 35 -1.51 -17.54 -12.22
C ARG A 35 -0.72 -16.46 -12.95
N ALA A 36 0.61 -16.46 -12.75
CA ALA A 36 1.61 -15.63 -13.44
C ALA A 36 1.68 -14.12 -13.11
N ILE A 37 1.19 -13.66 -11.95
CA ILE A 37 1.35 -12.24 -11.54
C ILE A 37 2.65 -12.05 -10.76
N VAL A 38 3.44 -11.05 -11.14
CA VAL A 38 4.62 -10.59 -10.39
C VAL A 38 4.49 -9.09 -10.14
N LEU A 39 4.57 -8.69 -8.87
CA LEU A 39 4.54 -7.29 -8.46
C LEU A 39 5.91 -6.64 -8.70
N LEU A 40 5.88 -5.35 -9.06
CA LEU A 40 7.10 -4.57 -9.30
C LEU A 40 7.85 -4.21 -8.01
N GLU A 41 7.24 -4.42 -6.85
CA GLU A 41 7.81 -4.17 -5.52
C GLU A 41 7.34 -5.23 -4.52
N GLU A 42 8.08 -5.38 -3.41
CA GLU A 42 7.65 -6.24 -2.31
C GLU A 42 6.49 -5.58 -1.57
N CYS A 43 5.31 -6.19 -1.67
CA CYS A 43 4.08 -5.64 -1.12
C CYS A 43 3.58 -6.47 0.06
N PHE A 44 2.95 -5.80 1.02
CA PHE A 44 2.06 -6.44 1.98
C PHE A 44 0.72 -6.66 1.31
N VAL A 45 0.26 -7.90 1.24
CA VAL A 45 -1.00 -8.26 0.59
C VAL A 45 -1.88 -9.06 1.53
N THR A 46 -3.19 -8.92 1.33
CA THR A 46 -4.20 -9.73 2.00
C THR A 46 -5.14 -10.36 0.96
N LYS A 47 -5.86 -11.41 1.35
CA LYS A 47 -6.91 -11.97 0.49
C LYS A 47 -8.01 -10.93 0.30
N ASP A 48 -8.56 -10.84 -0.89
CA ASP A 48 -9.70 -9.96 -1.15
C ASP A 48 -10.96 -10.54 -0.47
N PRO A 49 -11.55 -9.86 0.53
CA PRO A 49 -12.72 -10.35 1.25
C PRO A 49 -13.98 -10.35 0.37
N PHE A 50 -13.96 -9.70 -0.80
CA PHE A 50 -15.06 -9.64 -1.74
C PHE A 50 -14.91 -10.61 -2.92
N SER A 51 -13.82 -11.39 -2.96
CA SER A 51 -13.62 -12.40 -4.00
C SER A 51 -14.21 -13.75 -3.57
N PRO A 52 -15.25 -14.27 -4.25
CA PRO A 52 -15.94 -15.49 -3.84
C PRO A 52 -15.08 -16.75 -3.94
N ASP A 53 -14.04 -16.73 -4.77
CA ASP A 53 -13.09 -17.82 -5.01
C ASP A 53 -11.81 -17.74 -4.15
N GLY A 54 -11.58 -16.62 -3.45
CA GLY A 54 -10.35 -16.39 -2.67
C GLY A 54 -9.05 -16.36 -3.49
N GLU A 55 -9.13 -16.26 -4.82
CA GLU A 55 -7.97 -16.23 -5.73
C GLU A 55 -7.42 -14.81 -5.93
N ARG A 56 -8.19 -13.79 -5.56
CA ARG A 56 -7.78 -12.38 -5.64
C ARG A 56 -7.14 -11.88 -4.35
N PHE A 57 -6.27 -10.89 -4.49
CA PHE A 57 -5.57 -10.26 -3.37
C PHE A 57 -5.65 -8.74 -3.48
N LEU A 58 -5.56 -8.08 -2.33
CA LEU A 58 -5.46 -6.64 -2.20
C LEU A 58 -4.06 -6.26 -1.74
N ILE A 59 -3.51 -5.20 -2.35
CA ILE A 59 -2.24 -4.61 -1.93
C ILE A 59 -2.52 -3.57 -0.84
N LEU A 60 -1.99 -3.80 0.35
CA LEU A 60 -2.15 -2.89 1.49
C LEU A 60 -1.16 -1.74 1.43
N GLY A 61 0.09 -2.05 1.05
CA GLY A 61 1.20 -1.12 1.06
C GLY A 61 2.54 -1.79 0.78
N SER A 62 3.60 -1.01 0.93
CA SER A 62 5.00 -1.46 0.81
C SER A 62 5.89 -0.56 1.66
N ASN A 63 7.20 -0.84 1.67
CA ASN A 63 8.20 -0.03 2.33
C ASN A 63 8.65 1.11 1.41
N CYS A 64 8.85 2.30 1.98
CA CYS A 64 9.43 3.42 1.25
C CYS A 64 10.83 3.06 0.73
N SER A 65 11.11 3.30 -0.54
CA SER A 65 12.41 2.96 -1.14
C SER A 65 13.58 3.82 -0.69
N LEU A 66 13.32 4.91 0.05
CA LEU A 66 14.36 5.82 0.55
C LEU A 66 14.59 5.68 2.06
N CYS A 67 13.52 5.63 2.86
CA CYS A 67 13.62 5.57 4.32
C CYS A 67 13.10 4.26 4.92
N HIS A 68 12.67 3.30 4.10
CA HIS A 68 12.24 1.95 4.49
C HIS A 68 11.05 1.84 5.46
N ILE A 69 10.42 2.95 5.83
CA ILE A 69 9.19 2.91 6.65
C ILE A 69 8.03 2.29 5.85
N THR A 70 7.19 1.54 6.55
CA THR A 70 5.99 0.92 5.99
C THR A 70 4.92 1.98 5.69
N VAL A 71 4.40 2.01 4.46
CA VAL A 71 3.36 2.95 4.03
C VAL A 71 2.27 2.26 3.21
N CYS A 72 1.02 2.64 3.44
CA CYS A 72 -0.11 2.10 2.69
C CYS A 72 -0.21 2.69 1.28
N VAL A 73 -1.02 2.05 0.43
CA VAL A 73 -1.30 2.53 -0.94
C VAL A 73 -2.10 3.85 -1.00
N GLY A 74 -2.55 4.36 0.16
CA GLY A 74 -3.29 5.61 0.25
C GLY A 74 -2.48 6.79 -0.30
N THR A 75 -3.14 7.63 -1.09
CA THR A 75 -2.47 8.73 -1.82
C THR A 75 -1.95 9.86 -0.93
N GLY A 76 -2.39 9.93 0.33
CA GLY A 76 -1.81 10.80 1.36
C GLY A 76 -0.58 10.19 2.05
N CYS A 77 -0.31 8.90 1.86
CA CYS A 77 0.77 8.17 2.53
C CYS A 77 1.91 7.79 1.57
N SER A 78 1.60 7.45 0.33
CA SER A 78 2.63 7.08 -0.63
C SER A 78 2.30 7.38 -2.09
N LEU A 79 3.35 7.41 -2.91
CA LEU A 79 3.31 7.45 -4.36
C LEU A 79 4.06 6.24 -4.91
N PHE A 80 3.47 5.54 -5.87
CA PHE A 80 4.15 4.55 -6.69
C PHE A 80 4.45 5.14 -8.07
N TYR A 81 5.68 5.03 -8.53
CA TYR A 81 6.09 5.37 -9.90
C TYR A 81 6.90 4.23 -10.51
N SER A 82 8.18 4.13 -10.16
CA SER A 82 9.03 2.95 -10.41
C SER A 82 9.21 2.10 -9.15
N LYS A 83 9.09 2.74 -7.99
CA LYS A 83 9.05 2.15 -6.65
C LYS A 83 8.11 2.99 -5.77
N ARG A 84 7.76 2.50 -4.59
CA ARG A 84 7.00 3.27 -3.59
C ARG A 84 7.86 4.21 -2.76
N PHE A 85 7.37 5.43 -2.61
CA PHE A 85 7.96 6.46 -1.75
C PHE A 85 6.88 7.00 -0.80
N CYS A 86 7.23 7.17 0.48
CA CYS A 86 6.34 7.84 1.41
C CYS A 86 6.19 9.32 1.04
N MET A 87 5.06 9.95 1.38
CA MET A 87 4.81 11.34 1.00
C MET A 87 5.81 12.33 1.62
N GLN A 88 6.43 11.99 2.75
CA GLN A 88 7.52 12.78 3.33
C GLN A 88 8.74 12.80 2.40
N CYS A 89 9.17 11.62 1.91
CA CYS A 89 10.27 11.51 0.94
C CYS A 89 9.92 12.15 -0.40
N VAL A 90 8.69 12.00 -0.89
CA VAL A 90 8.23 12.64 -2.13
C VAL A 90 8.37 14.16 -2.03
N ASN A 91 7.91 14.78 -0.93
CA ASN A 91 8.01 16.22 -0.76
C ASN A 91 9.47 16.71 -0.62
N LYS A 92 10.34 15.91 0.01
CA LYS A 92 11.76 16.25 0.18
C LYS A 92 12.56 16.19 -1.11
N HIS A 93 12.18 15.30 -2.04
CA HIS A 93 12.88 15.04 -3.29
C HIS A 93 12.00 15.35 -4.51
N LEU A 94 11.06 16.29 -4.38
CA LEU A 94 10.04 16.57 -5.39
C LEU A 94 10.66 16.98 -6.74
N ASP A 95 11.75 17.74 -6.68
CA ASP A 95 12.54 18.23 -7.79
C ASP A 95 13.19 17.12 -8.64
N GLN A 96 13.38 15.92 -8.07
CA GLN A 96 13.95 14.76 -8.76
C GLN A 96 12.90 13.95 -9.54
N PHE A 97 11.60 14.18 -9.30
CA PHE A 97 10.54 13.52 -10.06
C PHE A 97 10.34 14.20 -11.42
N PRO A 98 9.87 13.48 -12.46
CA PRO A 98 9.54 14.11 -13.74
C PRO A 98 8.52 15.26 -13.60
N PRO A 99 8.59 16.33 -14.41
CA PRO A 99 7.72 17.51 -14.28
C PRO A 99 6.22 17.18 -14.26
N HIS A 100 5.80 16.16 -15.02
CA HIS A 100 4.42 15.68 -15.03
C HIS A 100 3.95 15.21 -13.65
N ILE A 101 4.79 14.47 -12.91
CA ILE A 101 4.47 14.00 -11.56
C ILE A 101 4.43 15.17 -10.57
N GLN A 102 5.36 16.12 -10.70
CA GLN A 102 5.37 17.33 -9.87
C GLN A 102 4.06 18.13 -10.03
N ALA A 103 3.59 18.30 -11.27
CA ALA A 103 2.34 19.01 -11.57
C ALA A 103 1.11 18.30 -10.98
N GLU A 104 1.02 16.97 -11.11
CA GLU A 104 -0.07 16.18 -10.51
C GLU A 104 -0.10 16.29 -8.98
N LEU A 105 1.07 16.23 -8.34
CA LEU A 105 1.19 16.39 -6.88
C LEU A 105 0.83 17.82 -6.43
N ALA A 106 1.12 18.84 -7.24
CA ALA A 106 0.76 20.23 -6.95
C ALA A 106 -0.75 20.45 -6.97
N LYS A 107 -1.47 19.85 -7.94
CA LYS A 107 -2.94 19.92 -8.01
C LYS A 107 -3.61 19.31 -6.78
N LYS A 108 -3.04 18.22 -6.26
CA LYS A 108 -3.55 17.51 -5.06
C LYS A 108 -3.39 18.26 -3.74
N LYS A 109 -2.51 19.27 -3.66
CA LYS A 109 -2.33 20.09 -2.44
C LYS A 109 -3.48 21.09 -2.22
N GLN A 110 -4.39 21.25 -3.19
CA GLN A 110 -5.60 22.03 -3.01
C GLN A 110 -6.57 21.22 -2.14
N PRO A 111 -6.98 21.68 -0.94
CA PRO A 111 -8.06 21.03 -0.22
C PRO A 111 -9.30 21.07 -1.12
N SER A 112 -9.89 19.90 -1.39
CA SER A 112 -11.25 19.84 -1.90
C SER A 112 -12.13 20.52 -0.87
N LYS A 113 -12.50 21.79 -1.12
CA LYS A 113 -13.63 22.43 -0.46
C LYS A 113 -14.85 21.61 -0.86
N THR A 114 -15.20 20.64 -0.04
CA THR A 114 -16.54 20.06 -0.09
C THR A 114 -17.32 20.81 0.99
N ASP A 115 -18.05 21.83 0.53
CA ASP A 115 -19.18 22.42 1.23
C ASP A 115 -20.03 21.32 1.87
N VAL A 116 -20.19 21.41 3.19
CA VAL A 116 -21.35 20.82 3.88
C VAL A 116 -22.27 21.99 4.15
N SER A 117 -23.33 22.08 3.34
CA SER A 117 -24.57 22.77 3.68
C SER A 117 -25.39 21.90 4.62
#